data_AF-A0A518G5D9-F1
#
_entry.id   AF-A0A518G5D9-F1
#
_cell.length_a   1.000
_cell.length_b   1.000
_cell.length_c   1.000
_cell.angle_alpha   90.00
_cell.angle_beta   90.00
_cell.angle_gamma   90.00
#
_symmetry.space_group_name_H-M   'P 1'
#
loop_
_entity.id
_entity.type
_entity.pdbx_description
1 polymer ?
#
loop_
_entity_poly.entity_id
_entity_poly.type
_entity_poly.pdbx_seq_one_letter_code
_entity_poly.pdbx_strand_id
1 'polypeptide(L)'
;MEVKSHARLSMWKMSCPRRRRRFDLGDTHRIRDSVIASVSRLPYQALPSIRYLAVAVLVLWSVGPQLSPPLLADDSVPGVEVGEEAVGNVAVRTVQIEFKQGEASVSTVGEVQREYADGSLLLLTPDGQLWTLLHDEIQSIHDIDEPMQAATSKEIYEQFKEQLPPGFSVHKTRHYVMVYNTSPAYVQWAGELFEGQYSRFYNYWKSHGIKLDEPRFPLVALVFSDKASYSRYATHEIGQSAESMIGYYNMKTNRMVSYDLTGVDGSVPNGRRVTRTQIVKQVLAQPQAERTVSTIVHEAVHQLAFNSGLQVRLAANPLWVCEGLAMFFETTDIGNTRGWGAIGKVNYHNYVMFGKYLPSRKPASLPELISDDSKFRDSATASQAYPESWALTYFLMMTRNKDFVAYMKSMQQLPPLGETSPRERIDLFKQHFGELGELDQDFLRYVTRLR
;
A
#
# COMPACT_ATOMS: atom_id res chain seq x y z
N MET A 1 -32.83 -23.22 70.81
CA MET A 1 -32.46 -21.79 70.89
C MET A 1 -32.15 -21.35 69.46
N GLU A 2 -32.98 -20.59 68.74
CA GLU A 2 -33.50 -19.23 69.00
C GLU A 2 -32.42 -18.13 68.83
N VAL A 3 -32.63 -16.91 68.30
CA VAL A 3 -33.75 -16.16 67.65
C VAL A 3 -33.15 -14.82 67.11
N LYS A 4 -33.49 -14.14 66.00
CA LYS A 4 -34.27 -14.32 64.74
C LYS A 4 -33.29 -13.94 63.56
N SER A 5 -33.50 -13.16 62.47
CA SER A 5 -34.59 -12.44 61.79
C SER A 5 -34.22 -12.29 60.27
N HIS A 6 -35.15 -12.41 59.31
CA HIS A 6 -35.85 -11.37 58.50
C HIS A 6 -34.97 -10.44 57.61
N ALA A 7 -35.25 -10.22 56.31
CA ALA A 7 -36.30 -10.78 55.44
C ALA A 7 -36.03 -10.67 53.91
N ARG A 8 -36.57 -11.66 53.18
CA ARG A 8 -37.10 -11.70 51.79
C ARG A 8 -36.65 -10.68 50.72
N LEU A 9 -36.22 -11.21 49.57
CA LEU A 9 -36.36 -10.54 48.26
C LEU A 9 -37.84 -10.35 47.89
N SER A 10 -38.12 -9.32 47.09
CA SER A 10 -39.43 -9.08 46.46
C SER A 10 -39.40 -9.40 44.96
N MET A 11 -40.59 -9.68 44.41
CA MET A 11 -40.84 -9.99 42.99
C MET A 11 -42.24 -9.43 42.65
N TRP A 12 -42.39 -8.79 41.47
CA TRP A 12 -43.61 -8.63 40.62
C TRP A 12 -43.36 -7.47 39.62
N LYS A 13 -43.54 -7.70 38.30
CA LYS A 13 -44.70 -7.28 37.44
C LYS A 13 -45.02 -5.77 37.51
N MET A 14 -45.06 -5.01 36.41
CA MET A 14 -46.15 -5.06 35.42
C MET A 14 -45.93 -4.20 34.13
N SER A 15 -46.60 -4.61 33.05
CA SER A 15 -47.33 -3.79 32.03
C SER A 15 -46.63 -2.68 31.20
N CYS A 16 -46.72 -2.81 29.88
CA CYS A 16 -46.51 -1.75 28.88
C CYS A 16 -47.83 -1.47 28.10
N PRO A 17 -48.35 -0.22 28.02
CA PRO A 17 -49.63 0.07 27.37
C PRO A 17 -49.49 0.59 25.93
N ARG A 18 -50.27 0.03 24.99
CA ARG A 18 -50.47 0.58 23.64
C ARG A 18 -51.33 1.87 23.70
N ARG A 19 -50.96 2.91 22.93
CA ARG A 19 -51.92 3.89 22.38
C ARG A 19 -51.59 4.24 20.93
N ARG A 20 -52.61 4.27 20.07
CA ARG A 20 -52.57 4.89 18.73
C ARG A 20 -52.94 6.38 18.85
N ARG A 21 -52.42 7.23 17.98
CA ARG A 21 -53.09 8.44 17.48
C ARG A 21 -52.82 8.61 15.98
N ARG A 22 -53.73 9.28 15.28
CA ARG A 22 -53.59 9.85 13.92
C ARG A 22 -53.21 11.35 14.05
N PHE A 23 -53.31 12.09 12.95
CA PHE A 23 -52.98 13.50 12.70
C PHE A 23 -51.51 13.74 12.30
N ASP A 24 -51.21 14.50 11.24
CA ASP A 24 -52.01 14.77 10.03
C ASP A 24 -51.10 15.18 8.86
N LEU A 25 -51.66 15.31 7.65
CA LEU A 25 -50.96 15.88 6.48
C LEU A 25 -51.14 17.41 6.44
N GLY A 26 -50.03 18.15 6.47
CA GLY A 26 -50.02 19.61 6.38
C GLY A 26 -48.73 20.15 5.75
N ASP A 27 -48.90 20.84 4.63
CA ASP A 27 -47.99 21.74 3.91
C ASP A 27 -46.47 21.69 4.13
N THR A 28 -45.75 21.45 3.02
CA THR A 28 -44.90 22.55 2.49
C THR A 28 -44.65 22.41 0.98
N HIS A 29 -45.52 23.03 0.17
CA HIS A 29 -45.20 23.33 -1.23
C HIS A 29 -44.04 24.34 -1.30
N ARG A 30 -42.87 23.95 -1.84
CA ARG A 30 -42.00 24.88 -2.59
C ARG A 30 -40.93 24.15 -3.42
N ILE A 31 -40.69 24.68 -4.62
CA ILE A 31 -39.51 24.45 -5.48
C ILE A 31 -39.35 22.98 -5.96
N ARG A 32 -40.35 22.52 -6.71
CA ARG A 32 -40.10 21.83 -7.98
C ARG A 32 -40.84 22.62 -9.05
N ASP A 33 -40.09 23.34 -9.90
CA ASP A 33 -40.48 23.80 -11.25
C ASP A 33 -39.40 24.75 -11.82
N SER A 34 -38.42 24.17 -12.53
CA SER A 34 -37.48 24.91 -13.39
C SER A 34 -36.73 23.95 -14.33
N VAL A 35 -37.48 23.22 -15.16
CA VAL A 35 -36.93 22.40 -16.26
C VAL A 35 -37.17 23.12 -17.59
N ILE A 36 -36.27 22.91 -18.56
CA ILE A 36 -36.39 23.36 -19.97
C ILE A 36 -36.27 24.90 -20.19
N ALA A 37 -35.07 25.35 -20.60
CA ALA A 37 -34.86 26.15 -21.84
C ALA A 37 -33.43 26.69 -21.98
N SER A 38 -32.54 25.99 -22.70
CA SER A 38 -31.48 26.58 -23.57
C SER A 38 -30.50 25.50 -24.11
N VAL A 39 -30.93 24.75 -25.12
CA VAL A 39 -30.01 23.95 -25.97
C VAL A 39 -30.01 24.51 -27.37
N SER A 40 -28.91 25.15 -27.79
CA SER A 40 -28.35 25.10 -29.16
C SER A 40 -27.27 26.15 -29.39
N ARG A 41 -26.04 25.70 -29.72
CA ARG A 41 -25.25 26.07 -30.93
C ARG A 41 -23.75 25.76 -30.77
N LEU A 42 -23.34 24.63 -31.36
CA LEU A 42 -22.07 24.37 -32.07
C LEU A 42 -20.72 24.47 -31.31
N PRO A 43 -19.64 23.82 -31.82
CA PRO A 43 -19.58 22.68 -32.73
C PRO A 43 -18.86 21.46 -32.12
N TYR A 44 -18.97 20.31 -32.80
CA TYR A 44 -18.16 19.12 -32.53
C TYR A 44 -16.72 19.34 -33.01
N GLN A 45 -15.72 19.07 -32.17
CA GLN A 45 -14.36 18.73 -32.60
C GLN A 45 -13.90 17.49 -31.83
N ALA A 46 -13.36 16.51 -32.55
CA ALA A 46 -12.85 15.29 -31.97
C ALA A 46 -11.35 15.44 -31.66
N LEU A 47 -10.94 15.01 -30.48
CA LEU A 47 -9.54 14.77 -30.10
C LEU A 47 -9.44 13.38 -29.49
N PRO A 48 -8.37 12.61 -29.78
CA PRO A 48 -8.25 11.23 -29.35
C PRO A 48 -7.88 11.11 -27.87
N SER A 49 -8.36 10.04 -27.26
CA SER A 49 -7.95 9.59 -25.91
C SER A 49 -6.56 8.96 -25.90
N ILE A 50 -5.75 9.22 -24.87
CA ILE A 50 -4.79 8.23 -24.34
C ILE A 50 -4.49 8.48 -22.84
N ARG A 51 -4.85 7.45 -22.04
CA ARG A 51 -4.26 6.94 -20.78
C ARG A 51 -3.42 7.89 -19.90
N TYR A 52 -3.95 8.22 -18.72
CA TYR A 52 -3.17 8.15 -17.48
C TYR A 52 -3.33 6.74 -16.87
N LEU A 53 -2.23 6.03 -16.64
CA LEU A 53 -2.26 4.69 -16.03
C LEU A 53 -1.38 4.66 -14.78
N ALA A 54 -1.90 5.26 -13.70
CA ALA A 54 -1.28 5.22 -12.39
C ALA A 54 -1.46 3.83 -11.77
N VAL A 55 -0.41 2.98 -11.84
CA VAL A 55 -0.38 1.71 -11.13
C VAL A 55 -0.06 1.96 -9.66
N ALA A 56 -1.11 2.24 -8.89
CA ALA A 56 -1.11 2.19 -7.43
C ALA A 56 -1.98 1.01 -6.97
N VAL A 57 -1.52 0.26 -5.96
CA VAL A 57 -2.21 -0.93 -5.43
C VAL A 57 -3.21 -0.47 -4.35
N LEU A 58 -4.49 -0.31 -4.70
CA LEU A 58 -5.46 0.37 -3.83
C LEU A 58 -6.90 -0.19 -3.89
N VAL A 59 -7.50 -0.42 -2.72
CA VAL A 59 -8.91 -0.80 -2.48
C VAL A 59 -9.33 -0.34 -1.05
N LEU A 60 -10.60 -0.11 -0.67
CA LEU A 60 -11.78 0.60 -1.25
C LEU A 60 -12.98 0.49 -0.27
N TRP A 61 -13.95 1.45 -0.26
CA TRP A 61 -15.39 1.38 0.14
C TRP A 61 -15.98 2.81 0.26
N SER A 62 -17.28 3.16 0.32
CA SER A 62 -18.63 2.60 0.00
C SER A 62 -19.72 3.67 0.36
N VAL A 63 -21.07 3.62 0.19
CA VAL A 63 -22.09 2.61 -0.21
C VAL A 63 -23.27 3.28 -0.98
N GLY A 64 -23.58 2.85 -2.21
CA GLY A 64 -24.93 2.91 -2.85
C GLY A 64 -25.59 4.27 -3.19
N PRO A 65 -26.78 4.30 -3.84
CA PRO A 65 -27.55 3.18 -4.42
C PRO A 65 -27.50 3.11 -5.97
N GLN A 66 -28.30 2.21 -6.57
CA GLN A 66 -28.26 1.80 -7.99
C GLN A 66 -28.82 2.82 -9.00
N LEU A 67 -28.31 2.77 -10.24
CA LEU A 67 -29.08 2.81 -11.49
C LEU A 67 -28.19 2.32 -12.66
N SER A 68 -28.72 1.46 -13.54
CA SER A 68 -27.95 0.83 -14.65
C SER A 68 -28.50 1.18 -16.04
N PRO A 69 -27.64 1.59 -16.99
CA PRO A 69 -27.90 1.48 -18.43
C PRO A 69 -27.48 0.09 -19.00
N PRO A 70 -27.87 -0.26 -20.23
CA PRO A 70 -27.75 -1.63 -20.76
C PRO A 70 -26.38 -1.96 -21.38
N LEU A 71 -26.13 -3.27 -21.54
CA LEU A 71 -25.05 -3.78 -22.39
C LEU A 71 -25.31 -3.43 -23.86
N LEU A 72 -24.25 -3.10 -24.59
CA LEU A 72 -24.07 -3.49 -25.97
C LEU A 72 -22.73 -4.23 -26.06
N ALA A 73 -22.75 -5.42 -26.66
CA ALA A 73 -21.55 -6.15 -27.02
C ALA A 73 -21.31 -5.95 -28.53
N ASP A 74 -20.06 -5.72 -28.91
CA ASP A 74 -19.60 -5.92 -30.28
C ASP A 74 -18.12 -6.34 -30.24
N ASP A 75 -17.83 -7.53 -30.76
CA ASP A 75 -16.50 -8.16 -30.74
C ASP A 75 -15.75 -7.86 -32.05
N SER A 76 -15.20 -6.65 -32.21
CA SER A 76 -14.14 -6.42 -33.20
C SER A 76 -13.31 -5.14 -32.99
N VAL A 77 -12.04 -5.31 -32.60
CA VAL A 77 -10.95 -4.36 -32.89
C VAL A 77 -9.75 -5.16 -33.40
N PRO A 78 -9.17 -4.84 -34.57
CA PRO A 78 -8.01 -5.57 -35.08
C PRO A 78 -6.79 -5.46 -34.16
N GLY A 79 -5.97 -6.52 -34.14
CA GLY A 79 -4.73 -6.53 -33.37
C GLY A 79 -3.75 -5.48 -33.87
N VAL A 80 -3.21 -4.67 -32.95
CA VAL A 80 -2.00 -3.87 -33.17
C VAL A 80 -0.82 -4.70 -32.70
N GLU A 81 0.12 -4.99 -33.59
CA GLU A 81 1.39 -5.62 -33.23
C GLU A 81 2.24 -4.60 -32.44
N VAL A 82 2.38 -4.80 -31.14
CA VAL A 82 3.29 -4.01 -30.29
C VAL A 82 4.63 -4.72 -30.23
N GLY A 83 5.48 -4.44 -31.22
CA GLY A 83 6.87 -4.86 -31.25
C GLY A 83 7.80 -3.74 -30.80
N GLU A 84 8.12 -3.69 -29.51
CA GLU A 84 9.29 -2.94 -29.01
C GLU A 84 10.24 -3.90 -28.28
N GLU A 85 11.36 -4.24 -28.93
CA GLU A 85 12.44 -4.96 -28.30
C GLU A 85 13.12 -4.05 -27.25
N ALA A 86 13.02 -4.42 -25.97
CA ALA A 86 13.75 -3.74 -24.93
C ALA A 86 15.26 -3.94 -25.14
N VAL A 87 15.99 -2.87 -25.49
CA VAL A 87 17.45 -2.88 -25.59
C VAL A 87 18.02 -3.32 -24.22
N GLY A 88 18.64 -4.49 -24.19
CA GLY A 88 18.95 -5.19 -22.95
C GLY A 88 19.97 -4.46 -22.06
N ASN A 89 19.72 -4.46 -20.75
CA ASN A 89 20.56 -3.92 -19.66
C ASN A 89 21.58 -2.85 -20.09
N VAL A 90 21.07 -1.68 -20.48
CA VAL A 90 21.88 -0.47 -20.63
C VAL A 90 22.61 -0.21 -19.31
N ALA A 91 23.92 0.01 -19.36
CA ALA A 91 24.69 0.36 -18.18
C ALA A 91 24.16 1.70 -17.62
N VAL A 92 23.86 1.74 -16.32
CA VAL A 92 23.25 2.91 -15.66
C VAL A 92 24.17 4.12 -15.82
N ARG A 93 23.76 5.07 -16.67
CA ARG A 93 24.48 6.32 -16.96
C ARG A 93 23.95 7.45 -16.09
N THR A 94 24.87 8.25 -15.54
CA THR A 94 24.51 9.46 -14.80
C THR A 94 24.42 10.62 -15.80
N VAL A 95 23.37 11.43 -15.67
CA VAL A 95 23.08 12.55 -16.56
C VAL A 95 22.78 13.81 -15.77
N GLN A 96 23.19 14.96 -16.29
CA GLN A 96 22.51 16.23 -16.02
C GLN A 96 21.33 16.33 -16.99
N ILE A 97 20.13 16.59 -16.48
CA ILE A 97 18.89 16.61 -17.27
C ILE A 97 18.02 17.80 -16.88
N GLU A 98 17.34 18.38 -17.86
CA GLU A 98 16.26 19.35 -17.68
C GLU A 98 14.98 18.79 -18.32
N PHE A 99 13.87 18.83 -17.59
CA PHE A 99 12.57 18.35 -18.06
C PHE A 99 11.40 19.17 -17.49
N LYS A 100 10.27 19.14 -18.18
CA LYS A 100 9.04 19.84 -17.78
C LYS A 100 8.32 19.07 -16.66
N GLN A 101 7.80 19.80 -15.68
CA GLN A 101 6.82 19.31 -14.71
C GLN A 101 5.62 20.26 -14.71
N GLY A 102 4.64 19.98 -15.57
CA GLY A 102 3.53 20.89 -15.84
C GLY A 102 4.03 22.16 -16.55
N GLU A 103 3.86 23.32 -15.92
CA GLU A 103 4.36 24.60 -16.44
C GLU A 103 5.80 24.94 -15.99
N ALA A 104 6.37 24.18 -15.05
CA ALA A 104 7.72 24.40 -14.54
C ALA A 104 8.78 23.61 -15.32
N SER A 105 10.00 24.14 -15.40
CA SER A 105 11.20 23.35 -15.73
C SER A 105 11.88 22.86 -14.44
N VAL A 106 12.33 21.62 -14.45
CA VAL A 106 13.10 20.98 -13.38
C VAL A 106 14.45 20.56 -13.97
N SER A 107 15.54 21.09 -13.42
CA SER A 107 16.90 20.64 -13.75
C SER A 107 17.54 19.91 -12.58
N THR A 108 18.15 18.75 -12.85
CA THR A 108 18.71 17.87 -11.82
C THR A 108 19.79 16.95 -12.39
N VAL A 109 20.59 16.36 -11.50
CA VAL A 109 21.34 15.13 -11.82
C VAL A 109 20.40 13.95 -11.66
N GLY A 110 20.52 12.93 -12.50
CA GLY A 110 19.80 11.67 -12.30
C GLY A 110 20.51 10.49 -12.96
N GLU A 111 20.04 9.28 -12.68
CA GLU A 111 20.52 8.06 -13.32
C GLU A 111 19.46 7.46 -14.23
N VAL A 112 19.79 7.27 -15.50
CA VAL A 112 18.91 6.58 -16.46
C VAL A 112 18.88 5.09 -16.11
N GLN A 113 17.74 4.64 -15.58
CA GLN A 113 17.47 3.24 -15.24
C GLN A 113 17.02 2.44 -16.47
N ARG A 114 16.34 3.11 -17.41
CA ARG A 114 15.88 2.56 -18.69
C ARG A 114 15.63 3.68 -19.69
N GLU A 115 15.85 3.37 -20.96
CA GLU A 115 15.63 4.23 -22.12
C GLU A 115 14.77 3.45 -23.13
N TYR A 116 13.85 4.15 -23.81
CA TYR A 116 12.85 3.57 -24.71
C TYR A 116 13.09 4.00 -26.16
N ALA A 117 12.55 3.27 -27.13
CA ALA A 117 12.81 3.49 -28.55
C ALA A 117 12.22 4.81 -29.09
N ASP A 118 11.23 5.38 -28.39
CA ASP A 118 10.65 6.71 -28.64
C ASP A 118 11.50 7.86 -28.07
N GLY A 119 12.56 7.57 -27.29
CA GLY A 119 13.37 8.56 -26.60
C GLY A 119 12.84 8.97 -25.21
N SER A 120 11.82 8.29 -24.68
CA SER A 120 11.36 8.43 -23.30
C SER A 120 12.32 7.74 -22.31
N LEU A 121 12.29 8.13 -21.03
CA LEU A 121 13.25 7.69 -20.01
C LEU A 121 12.58 7.28 -18.68
N LEU A 122 13.19 6.31 -18.00
CA LEU A 122 13.01 6.09 -16.55
C LEU A 122 14.23 6.65 -15.81
N LEU A 123 14.05 7.79 -15.14
CA LEU A 123 15.11 8.50 -14.41
C LEU A 123 14.97 8.28 -12.90
N LEU A 124 16.07 7.92 -12.23
CA LEU A 124 16.19 7.91 -10.76
C LEU A 124 16.86 9.19 -10.28
N THR A 125 16.22 9.95 -9.39
CA THR A 125 16.75 11.23 -8.85
C THR A 125 17.42 11.07 -7.47
N PRO A 126 18.20 12.06 -7.00
CA PRO A 126 18.97 11.98 -5.75
C PRO A 126 18.13 11.72 -4.48
N ASP A 127 16.86 12.08 -4.47
CA ASP A 127 15.91 11.78 -3.37
C ASP A 127 15.38 10.33 -3.40
N GLY A 128 15.75 9.56 -4.43
CA GLY A 128 15.28 8.20 -4.69
C GLY A 128 13.98 8.11 -5.47
N GLN A 129 13.39 9.22 -5.93
CA GLN A 129 12.19 9.19 -6.77
C GLN A 129 12.50 8.64 -8.17
N LEU A 130 11.56 7.86 -8.71
CA LEU A 130 11.57 7.38 -10.10
C LEU A 130 10.59 8.20 -10.94
N TRP A 131 11.13 8.87 -11.96
CA TRP A 131 10.39 9.66 -12.93
C TRP A 131 10.26 8.90 -14.24
N THR A 132 9.04 8.77 -14.73
CA THR A 132 8.74 8.36 -16.11
C THR A 132 8.61 9.63 -16.93
N LEU A 133 9.64 9.96 -17.71
CA LEU A 133 9.72 11.17 -18.51
C LEU A 133 9.45 10.82 -19.97
N LEU A 134 8.50 11.50 -20.60
CA LEU A 134 8.23 11.38 -22.03
C LEU A 134 9.28 12.16 -22.84
N HIS A 135 9.52 11.74 -24.08
CA HIS A 135 10.49 12.40 -24.97
C HIS A 135 10.25 13.92 -25.12
N ASP A 136 8.99 14.37 -25.17
CA ASP A 136 8.62 15.78 -25.31
C ASP A 136 8.59 16.57 -23.98
N GLU A 137 8.67 15.89 -22.83
CA GLU A 137 8.90 16.51 -21.53
C GLU A 137 10.38 16.87 -21.34
N ILE A 138 11.30 16.11 -21.94
CA ILE A 138 12.76 16.31 -21.83
C ILE A 138 13.18 17.55 -22.65
N GLN A 139 13.87 18.49 -22.01
CA GLN A 139 14.33 19.74 -22.61
C GLN A 139 15.83 19.71 -22.96
N SER A 140 16.65 19.11 -22.09
CA SER A 140 18.07 18.84 -22.35
C SER A 140 18.52 17.63 -21.54
N ILE A 141 19.50 16.88 -22.06
CA ILE A 141 20.13 15.75 -21.38
C ILE A 141 21.59 15.62 -21.80
N HIS A 142 22.48 15.46 -20.83
CA HIS A 142 23.92 15.34 -21.03
C HIS A 142 24.50 14.31 -20.06
N ASP A 143 25.25 13.33 -20.57
CA ASP A 143 26.00 12.39 -19.74
C ASP A 143 27.09 13.11 -18.94
N ILE A 144 27.30 12.66 -17.70
CA ILE A 144 28.37 13.14 -16.81
C ILE A 144 29.13 11.95 -16.20
N ASP A 145 30.44 12.12 -15.99
CA ASP A 145 31.29 11.07 -15.42
C ASP A 145 31.14 10.95 -13.88
N GLU A 146 30.69 12.02 -13.22
CA GLU A 146 30.44 12.03 -11.77
C GLU A 146 29.22 11.17 -11.39
N PRO A 147 29.38 10.13 -10.54
CA PRO A 147 28.26 9.28 -10.15
C PRO A 147 27.29 10.03 -9.22
N MET A 148 25.98 9.88 -9.47
CA MET A 148 24.94 10.54 -8.68
C MET A 148 25.08 10.24 -7.18
N GLN A 149 25.14 11.29 -6.37
CA GLN A 149 25.10 11.17 -4.91
C GLN A 149 23.65 11.16 -4.42
N ALA A 150 23.36 10.34 -3.40
CA ALA A 150 22.06 10.35 -2.75
C ALA A 150 21.91 11.65 -1.92
N ALA A 151 20.73 12.28 -2.00
CA ALA A 151 20.41 13.48 -1.26
C ALA A 151 20.50 13.23 0.24
N THR A 152 21.14 14.14 0.97
CA THR A 152 21.20 14.04 2.43
C THR A 152 19.82 14.24 3.03
N SER A 153 19.64 13.75 4.26
CA SER A 153 18.47 14.06 5.09
C SER A 153 18.27 15.55 5.40
N LYS A 154 19.12 16.46 4.91
CA LYS A 154 18.89 17.91 4.94
C LYS A 154 18.28 18.37 3.61
N GLU A 155 18.86 18.01 2.46
CA GLU A 155 18.30 18.40 1.15
C GLU A 155 16.89 17.85 0.96
N ILE A 156 16.64 16.59 1.34
CA ILE A 156 15.31 15.98 1.37
C ILE A 156 14.33 16.85 2.18
N TYR A 157 14.74 17.40 3.32
CA TYR A 157 13.87 18.26 4.13
C TYR A 157 13.56 19.60 3.46
N GLU A 158 14.56 20.29 2.92
CA GLU A 158 14.34 21.58 2.27
C GLU A 158 13.43 21.42 1.02
N GLN A 159 13.56 20.31 0.28
CA GLN A 159 12.63 19.94 -0.80
C GLN A 159 11.18 19.80 -0.30
N PHE A 160 10.94 19.08 0.79
CA PHE A 160 9.59 18.94 1.35
C PHE A 160 9.02 20.23 1.95
N LYS A 161 9.88 21.10 2.50
CA LYS A 161 9.49 22.35 3.15
C LYS A 161 8.83 23.35 2.19
N GLU A 162 9.09 23.23 0.89
CA GLU A 162 8.43 24.03 -0.16
C GLU A 162 7.16 23.37 -0.71
N GLN A 163 7.03 22.04 -0.56
CA GLN A 163 5.91 21.23 -1.08
C GLN A 163 4.79 20.98 -0.05
N LEU A 164 5.08 21.14 1.25
CA LEU A 164 4.16 20.83 2.35
C LEU A 164 3.62 22.10 3.04
N PRO A 165 2.42 22.04 3.66
CA PRO A 165 1.91 23.14 4.47
C PRO A 165 2.83 23.54 5.63
N PRO A 166 2.70 24.78 6.18
CA PRO A 166 3.41 25.18 7.38
C PRO A 166 3.13 24.25 8.58
N GLY A 167 4.15 24.03 9.42
CA GLY A 167 4.04 23.22 10.65
C GLY A 167 4.74 21.86 10.61
N PHE A 168 5.28 21.45 9.45
CA PHE A 168 6.13 20.27 9.36
C PHE A 168 7.50 20.46 10.05
N SER A 169 8.08 19.35 10.50
CA SER A 169 9.33 19.19 11.22
C SER A 169 10.00 17.87 10.80
N VAL A 170 11.25 17.63 11.22
CA VAL A 170 11.98 16.40 10.86
C VAL A 170 12.53 15.67 12.08
N HIS A 171 12.34 14.35 12.08
CA HIS A 171 13.02 13.40 12.94
C HIS A 171 13.88 12.49 12.08
N LYS A 172 15.13 12.26 12.47
CA LYS A 172 16.08 11.42 11.74
C LYS A 172 16.45 10.24 12.62
N THR A 173 16.43 9.04 12.06
CA THR A 173 16.93 7.83 12.72
C THR A 173 18.28 7.44 12.12
N ARG A 174 18.65 6.16 12.07
CA ARG A 174 19.85 5.70 11.37
C ARG A 174 19.61 5.56 9.86
N HIS A 175 18.44 5.07 9.46
CA HIS A 175 18.09 4.80 8.07
C HIS A 175 16.92 5.65 7.54
N TYR A 176 16.09 6.25 8.41
CA TYR A 176 14.87 6.96 8.04
C TYR A 176 14.96 8.48 8.21
N VAL A 177 14.23 9.19 7.32
CA VAL A 177 13.95 10.62 7.41
C VAL A 177 12.44 10.79 7.54
N MET A 178 11.99 11.12 8.74
CA MET A 178 10.58 11.28 9.06
C MET A 178 10.21 12.75 9.00
N VAL A 179 9.40 13.12 8.01
CA VAL A 179 8.87 14.48 7.81
C VAL A 179 7.46 14.49 8.40
N TYR A 180 7.19 15.34 9.39
CA TYR A 180 5.98 15.21 10.20
C TYR A 180 5.42 16.54 10.73
N ASN A 181 4.10 16.64 10.90
CA ASN A 181 3.44 17.76 11.60
C ASN A 181 2.63 17.32 12.84
N THR A 182 2.82 16.08 13.29
CA THR A 182 2.27 15.49 14.52
C THR A 182 3.20 15.66 15.75
N SER A 183 2.83 15.15 16.92
CA SER A 183 3.65 15.14 18.13
C SER A 183 5.01 14.43 17.92
N PRO A 184 6.13 15.03 18.40
CA PRO A 184 7.45 14.40 18.33
C PRO A 184 7.53 13.04 19.06
N ALA A 185 6.66 12.81 20.05
CA ALA A 185 6.61 11.56 20.81
C ALA A 185 5.99 10.40 20.00
N TYR A 186 5.03 10.68 19.11
CA TYR A 186 4.50 9.67 18.18
C TYR A 186 5.55 9.30 17.13
N VAL A 187 6.17 10.30 16.51
CA VAL A 187 7.16 10.08 15.45
C VAL A 187 8.43 9.40 15.95
N GLN A 188 8.89 9.70 17.18
CA GLN A 188 9.98 8.95 17.79
C GLN A 188 9.63 7.46 17.97
N TRP A 189 8.41 7.14 18.42
CA TRP A 189 7.95 5.75 18.55
C TRP A 189 7.84 5.04 17.20
N ALA A 190 7.34 5.73 16.17
CA ALA A 190 7.25 5.18 14.81
C ALA A 190 8.64 4.94 14.20
N GLY A 191 9.60 5.86 14.37
CA GLY A 191 10.98 5.67 13.94
C GLY A 191 11.67 4.48 14.61
N GLU A 192 11.47 4.30 15.91
CA GLU A 192 11.97 3.11 16.64
C GLU A 192 11.35 1.80 16.14
N LEU A 193 10.06 1.81 15.76
CA LEU A 193 9.37 0.68 15.16
C LEU A 193 9.99 0.33 13.78
N PHE A 194 10.26 1.32 12.95
CA PHE A 194 10.84 1.12 11.61
C PHE A 194 12.30 0.65 11.66
N GLU A 195 13.13 1.23 12.54
CA GLU A 195 14.49 0.74 12.81
C GLU A 195 14.48 -0.70 13.36
N GLY A 196 13.50 -1.01 14.20
CA GLY A 196 13.22 -2.38 14.65
C GLY A 196 12.93 -3.30 13.47
N GLN A 197 12.02 -2.90 12.58
CA GLN A 197 11.61 -3.70 11.42
C GLN A 197 12.73 -3.89 10.40
N TYR A 198 13.48 -2.83 10.06
CA TYR A 198 14.71 -2.89 9.26
C TYR A 198 15.65 -3.97 9.80
N SER A 199 15.98 -3.88 11.10
CA SER A 199 16.92 -4.80 11.75
C SER A 199 16.43 -6.26 11.68
N ARG A 200 15.12 -6.49 11.72
CA ARG A 200 14.53 -7.84 11.65
C ARG A 200 14.50 -8.38 10.22
N PHE A 201 14.09 -7.55 9.28
CA PHE A 201 13.96 -7.87 7.86
C PHE A 201 15.31 -8.30 7.27
N TYR A 202 16.36 -7.50 7.49
CA TYR A 202 17.71 -7.82 7.02
C TYR A 202 18.30 -9.08 7.67
N ASN A 203 18.10 -9.27 8.99
CA ASN A 203 18.58 -10.48 9.66
C ASN A 203 17.84 -11.74 9.18
N TYR A 204 16.53 -11.66 8.91
CA TYR A 204 15.75 -12.77 8.36
C TYR A 204 16.25 -13.17 6.97
N TRP A 205 16.34 -12.23 6.03
CA TRP A 205 16.76 -12.57 4.66
C TRP A 205 18.20 -13.08 4.60
N LYS A 206 19.09 -12.50 5.41
CA LYS A 206 20.46 -12.97 5.60
C LYS A 206 20.52 -14.41 6.13
N SER A 207 19.67 -14.79 7.09
CA SER A 207 19.65 -16.17 7.61
C SER A 207 19.03 -17.20 6.66
N HIS A 208 18.24 -16.75 5.67
CA HIS A 208 17.66 -17.60 4.62
C HIS A 208 18.41 -17.54 3.28
N GLY A 209 19.59 -16.90 3.23
CA GLY A 209 20.48 -16.95 2.07
C GLY A 209 20.13 -16.00 0.93
N ILE A 210 19.38 -14.92 1.19
CA ILE A 210 19.33 -13.73 0.33
C ILE A 210 20.24 -12.67 0.96
N LYS A 211 21.27 -12.23 0.23
CA LYS A 211 21.96 -10.97 0.56
C LYS A 211 21.07 -9.84 0.08
N LEU A 212 20.65 -9.00 1.02
CA LEU A 212 20.09 -7.69 0.73
C LEU A 212 21.21 -6.65 0.65
N ASP A 213 20.99 -5.62 -0.14
CA ASP A 213 21.82 -4.42 -0.16
C ASP A 213 21.23 -3.35 0.77
N GLU A 214 22.08 -2.54 1.41
CA GLU A 214 21.59 -1.45 2.28
C GLU A 214 21.00 -0.30 1.44
N PRO A 215 19.99 0.46 1.93
CA PRO A 215 19.34 1.48 1.12
C PRO A 215 20.30 2.60 0.76
N ARG A 216 20.52 2.81 -0.54
CA ARG A 216 21.33 3.92 -1.07
C ARG A 216 20.76 5.29 -0.68
N PHE A 217 19.44 5.38 -0.57
CA PHE A 217 18.71 6.61 -0.26
C PHE A 217 18.15 6.54 1.17
N PRO A 218 18.11 7.66 1.92
CA PRO A 218 17.44 7.69 3.21
C PRO A 218 15.95 7.35 3.07
N LEU A 219 15.43 6.45 3.89
CA LEU A 219 14.06 5.95 3.78
C LEU A 219 13.07 7.02 4.28
N VAL A 220 12.30 7.61 3.37
CA VAL A 220 11.41 8.75 3.68
C VAL A 220 10.07 8.27 4.21
N ALA A 221 9.64 8.84 5.35
CA ALA A 221 8.30 8.65 5.92
C ALA A 221 7.63 10.01 6.16
N LEU A 222 6.47 10.23 5.53
CA LEU A 222 5.64 11.44 5.70
C LEU A 222 4.48 11.15 6.66
N VAL A 223 4.46 11.81 7.82
CA VAL A 223 3.53 11.50 8.92
C VAL A 223 2.67 12.72 9.28
N PHE A 224 1.40 12.68 8.88
CA PHE A 224 0.43 13.74 9.13
C PHE A 224 -0.13 13.73 10.56
N SER A 225 -0.53 14.90 11.06
CA SER A 225 -1.25 15.13 12.33
C SER A 225 -2.60 14.41 12.43
N ASP A 226 -3.27 14.21 11.30
CA ASP A 226 -4.66 13.80 11.26
C ASP A 226 -5.03 13.19 9.91
N LYS A 227 -6.08 12.36 9.90
CA LYS A 227 -6.56 11.69 8.68
C LYS A 227 -7.01 12.67 7.60
N ALA A 228 -7.61 13.82 7.92
CA ALA A 228 -8.12 14.72 6.90
C ALA A 228 -6.98 15.40 6.13
N SER A 229 -5.88 15.75 6.80
CA SER A 229 -4.67 16.30 6.18
C SER A 229 -3.94 15.26 5.35
N TYR A 230 -3.82 14.02 5.84
CA TYR A 230 -3.36 12.88 5.06
C TYR A 230 -4.20 12.65 3.80
N SER A 231 -5.53 12.57 3.92
CA SER A 231 -6.41 12.29 2.77
C SER A 231 -6.39 13.40 1.73
N ARG A 232 -6.24 14.68 2.10
CA ARG A 232 -6.07 15.77 1.12
C ARG A 232 -4.80 15.60 0.28
N TYR A 233 -3.69 15.19 0.90
CA TYR A 233 -2.42 14.94 0.20
C TYR A 233 -2.49 13.65 -0.64
N ALA A 234 -2.95 12.56 -0.03
CA ALA A 234 -2.99 11.25 -0.63
C ALA A 234 -3.98 11.16 -1.80
N THR A 235 -5.15 11.81 -1.73
CA THR A 235 -6.09 11.89 -2.86
C THR A 235 -5.49 12.62 -4.07
N HIS A 236 -4.48 13.48 -3.88
CA HIS A 236 -3.72 14.10 -4.99
C HIS A 236 -2.60 13.19 -5.53
N GLU A 237 -1.88 12.46 -4.66
CA GLU A 237 -0.76 11.60 -5.10
C GLU A 237 -1.22 10.26 -5.72
N ILE A 238 -2.28 9.65 -5.16
CA ILE A 238 -2.72 8.29 -5.49
C ILE A 238 -4.23 8.15 -5.76
N GLY A 239 -5.00 9.24 -5.69
CA GLY A 239 -6.43 9.25 -6.01
C GLY A 239 -7.38 8.88 -4.86
N GLN A 240 -8.68 8.91 -5.15
CA GLN A 240 -9.79 8.79 -4.17
C GLN A 240 -9.72 7.58 -3.22
N SER A 241 -9.14 6.46 -3.64
CA SER A 241 -8.97 5.25 -2.82
C SER A 241 -8.05 5.44 -1.61
N ALA A 242 -7.26 6.52 -1.58
CA ALA A 242 -6.54 6.99 -0.39
C ALA A 242 -7.42 7.15 0.86
N GLU A 243 -8.68 7.56 0.70
CA GLU A 243 -9.56 7.87 1.83
C GLU A 243 -9.93 6.64 2.67
N SER A 244 -9.82 5.43 2.11
CA SER A 244 -9.97 4.18 2.86
C SER A 244 -8.72 3.75 3.63
N MET A 245 -7.55 4.33 3.35
CA MET A 245 -6.26 3.83 3.85
C MET A 245 -5.76 4.52 5.12
N ILE A 246 -4.85 3.82 5.80
CA ILE A 246 -4.16 4.23 7.03
C ILE A 246 -2.75 4.77 6.71
N GLY A 247 -2.15 4.22 5.65
CA GLY A 247 -0.93 4.67 4.99
C GLY A 247 -0.75 3.96 3.65
N TYR A 248 0.29 4.32 2.91
CA TYR A 248 0.75 3.60 1.70
C TYR A 248 2.25 3.86 1.47
N TYR A 249 2.94 2.92 0.80
CA TYR A 249 4.23 3.16 0.16
C TYR A 249 4.06 3.43 -1.35
N ASN A 250 4.62 4.55 -1.85
CA ASN A 250 4.61 4.87 -3.27
C ASN A 250 5.92 4.45 -3.96
N MET A 251 5.83 3.49 -4.88
CA MET A 251 6.96 2.98 -5.67
C MET A 251 7.60 4.03 -6.60
N LYS A 252 6.87 5.07 -7.03
CA LYS A 252 7.45 6.19 -7.79
C LYS A 252 8.21 7.14 -6.86
N THR A 253 7.54 7.77 -5.90
CA THR A 253 8.15 8.82 -5.05
C THR A 253 9.07 8.29 -3.94
N ASN A 254 9.11 6.96 -3.75
CA ASN A 254 9.88 6.21 -2.76
C ASN A 254 9.51 6.47 -1.29
N ARG A 255 8.37 7.11 -1.06
CA ARG A 255 7.93 7.61 0.25
C ARG A 255 6.88 6.68 0.83
N MET A 256 6.97 6.41 2.12
CA MET A 256 5.85 5.92 2.92
C MET A 256 5.07 7.12 3.45
N VAL A 257 3.74 7.09 3.40
CA VAL A 257 2.86 8.19 3.81
C VAL A 257 1.79 7.65 4.77
N SER A 258 1.60 8.29 5.93
CA SER A 258 0.62 7.89 6.95
C SER A 258 0.20 9.06 7.86
N TYR A 259 -0.60 8.81 8.90
CA TYR A 259 -1.00 9.81 9.90
C TYR A 259 -0.90 9.29 11.35
N ASP A 260 -0.92 10.18 12.33
CA ASP A 260 -0.97 9.83 13.76
C ASP A 260 -2.28 9.11 14.11
N LEU A 261 -2.13 7.80 14.29
CA LEU A 261 -3.21 6.89 14.65
C LEU A 261 -3.80 7.20 16.02
N THR A 262 -3.03 7.79 16.94
CA THR A 262 -3.46 7.99 18.34
C THR A 262 -4.48 9.09 18.51
N GLY A 263 -4.59 10.00 17.54
CA GLY A 263 -5.44 11.21 17.63
C GLY A 263 -4.96 12.18 18.71
N VAL A 264 -3.68 12.12 19.10
CA VAL A 264 -3.14 12.86 20.25
C VAL A 264 -3.11 14.36 19.98
N ASP A 265 -2.71 14.79 18.80
CA ASP A 265 -2.68 16.23 18.45
C ASP A 265 -4.10 16.84 18.30
N GLY A 266 -5.11 16.00 18.04
CA GLY A 266 -6.53 16.41 18.10
C GLY A 266 -7.12 16.44 19.52
N SER A 267 -6.43 15.88 20.52
CA SER A 267 -6.99 15.62 21.86
C SER A 267 -6.20 16.21 23.03
N VAL A 268 -4.94 16.61 22.81
CA VAL A 268 -4.05 17.12 23.87
C VAL A 268 -3.91 18.64 23.77
N PRO A 269 -4.28 19.40 24.82
CA PRO A 269 -4.13 20.85 24.82
C PRO A 269 -2.67 21.28 24.62
N ASN A 270 -2.47 22.29 23.76
CA ASN A 270 -1.17 22.89 23.46
C ASN A 270 -0.32 23.11 24.72
N GLY A 271 0.91 22.59 24.71
CA GLY A 271 1.86 22.69 25.81
C GLY A 271 1.95 21.49 26.76
N ARG A 272 1.02 20.52 26.71
CA ARG A 272 1.08 19.33 27.59
C ARG A 272 1.95 18.22 26.97
N ARG A 273 3.22 18.15 27.39
CA ARG A 273 4.20 17.14 26.92
C ARG A 273 3.74 15.70 27.18
N VAL A 274 3.40 14.97 26.11
CA VAL A 274 3.08 13.53 26.16
C VAL A 274 4.38 12.72 26.19
N THR A 275 4.43 11.64 26.97
CA THR A 275 5.58 10.72 27.04
C THR A 275 5.41 9.54 26.10
N ARG A 276 6.52 8.94 25.63
CA ARG A 276 6.56 7.70 24.84
C ARG A 276 5.70 6.57 25.44
N THR A 277 5.73 6.41 26.76
CA THR A 277 4.90 5.41 27.48
C THR A 277 3.41 5.71 27.43
N GLN A 278 3.02 6.98 27.32
CA GLN A 278 1.62 7.37 27.10
C GLN A 278 1.21 7.15 25.65
N ILE A 279 2.03 7.54 24.67
CA ILE A 279 1.80 7.24 23.25
C ILE A 279 1.57 5.74 23.05
N VAL A 280 2.49 4.88 23.53
CA VAL A 280 2.32 3.42 23.44
C VAL A 280 1.01 2.98 24.09
N LYS A 281 0.70 3.43 25.31
CA LYS A 281 -0.58 3.09 25.96
C LYS A 281 -1.81 3.61 25.19
N GLN A 282 -1.70 4.72 24.47
CA GLN A 282 -2.79 5.30 23.67
C GLN A 282 -2.98 4.56 22.35
N VAL A 283 -1.91 4.18 21.66
CA VAL A 283 -1.96 3.22 20.52
C VAL A 283 -2.66 1.95 20.99
N LEU A 284 -2.14 1.28 22.02
CA LEU A 284 -2.63 -0.03 22.47
C LEU A 284 -3.99 -0.03 23.18
N ALA A 285 -4.51 1.14 23.58
CA ALA A 285 -5.86 1.27 24.11
C ALA A 285 -6.94 1.29 23.01
N GLN A 286 -6.57 1.42 21.74
CA GLN A 286 -7.54 1.42 20.64
C GLN A 286 -8.02 -0.02 20.33
N PRO A 287 -9.34 -0.26 20.17
CA PRO A 287 -9.86 -1.60 19.85
C PRO A 287 -9.38 -2.23 18.53
N GLN A 288 -8.64 -1.49 17.70
CA GLN A 288 -8.06 -1.95 16.43
C GLN A 288 -6.53 -1.79 16.38
N ALA A 289 -5.89 -1.38 17.48
CA ALA A 289 -4.48 -1.01 17.59
C ALA A 289 -3.53 -1.93 16.82
N GLU A 290 -3.68 -3.25 17.01
CA GLU A 290 -2.83 -4.26 16.38
C GLU A 290 -2.88 -4.20 14.86
N ARG A 291 -4.07 -3.98 14.28
CA ARG A 291 -4.24 -3.83 12.83
C ARG A 291 -3.66 -2.51 12.34
N THR A 292 -3.94 -1.41 13.05
CA THR A 292 -3.47 -0.08 12.64
C THR A 292 -1.95 0.01 12.68
N VAL A 293 -1.30 -0.62 13.68
CA VAL A 293 0.16 -0.78 13.72
C VAL A 293 0.65 -1.73 12.63
N SER A 294 -0.03 -2.87 12.44
CA SER A 294 0.28 -3.83 11.35
C SER A 294 0.35 -3.13 10.01
N THR A 295 -0.64 -2.28 9.65
CA THR A 295 -0.64 -1.53 8.38
C THR A 295 0.54 -0.60 8.23
N ILE A 296 0.99 0.13 9.27
CA ILE A 296 2.19 0.96 9.10
C ILE A 296 3.47 0.09 8.98
N VAL A 297 3.51 -1.08 9.62
CA VAL A 297 4.61 -2.04 9.42
C VAL A 297 4.56 -2.67 8.02
N HIS A 298 3.37 -2.86 7.45
CA HIS A 298 3.12 -3.35 6.08
C HIS A 298 3.78 -2.42 5.05
N GLU A 299 3.49 -1.11 5.12
CA GLU A 299 4.10 -0.11 4.24
C GLU A 299 5.62 0.01 4.44
N ALA A 300 6.09 -0.10 5.69
CA ALA A 300 7.52 -0.15 5.97
C ALA A 300 8.18 -1.40 5.36
N VAL A 301 7.50 -2.55 5.30
CA VAL A 301 8.00 -3.76 4.64
C VAL A 301 8.04 -3.59 3.12
N HIS A 302 7.03 -2.99 2.49
CA HIS A 302 7.08 -2.63 1.07
C HIS A 302 8.29 -1.71 0.79
N GLN A 303 8.44 -0.62 1.56
CA GLN A 303 9.57 0.30 1.41
C GLN A 303 10.93 -0.43 1.58
N LEU A 304 11.05 -1.33 2.56
CA LEU A 304 12.25 -2.15 2.76
C LEU A 304 12.50 -3.11 1.59
N ALA A 305 11.50 -3.86 1.12
CA ALA A 305 11.64 -4.81 0.02
C ALA A 305 12.11 -4.13 -1.28
N PHE A 306 11.54 -2.96 -1.58
CA PHE A 306 11.82 -2.18 -2.78
C PHE A 306 13.12 -1.33 -2.70
N ASN A 307 13.69 -1.10 -1.51
CA ASN A 307 14.97 -0.38 -1.35
C ASN A 307 16.16 -1.28 -0.97
N SER A 308 15.92 -2.57 -0.74
CA SER A 308 16.95 -3.56 -0.35
C SER A 308 17.36 -4.52 -1.47
N GLY A 309 16.78 -4.32 -2.65
CA GLY A 309 16.93 -5.20 -3.81
C GLY A 309 16.15 -6.52 -3.72
N LEU A 310 15.28 -6.74 -2.72
CA LEU A 310 14.45 -7.96 -2.64
C LEU A 310 13.38 -8.00 -3.76
N GLN A 311 12.81 -6.84 -4.08
CA GLN A 311 11.85 -6.64 -5.15
C GLN A 311 12.24 -5.42 -5.99
N VAL A 312 12.06 -5.49 -7.30
CA VAL A 312 12.47 -4.42 -8.21
C VAL A 312 11.36 -3.38 -8.36
N ARG A 313 11.67 -2.10 -8.09
CA ARG A 313 10.69 -1.00 -8.21
C ARG A 313 10.19 -0.88 -9.65
N LEU A 314 8.88 -0.67 -9.78
CA LEU A 314 8.13 -0.56 -11.03
C LEU A 314 8.21 -1.78 -11.98
N ALA A 315 8.86 -2.89 -11.61
CA ALA A 315 8.77 -4.14 -12.36
C ALA A 315 7.43 -4.86 -12.10
N ALA A 316 7.04 -5.79 -12.98
CA ALA A 316 5.80 -6.58 -12.91
C ALA A 316 5.78 -7.67 -11.81
N ASN A 317 6.08 -7.27 -10.57
CA ASN A 317 5.96 -8.11 -9.38
C ASN A 317 4.48 -8.54 -9.18
N PRO A 318 4.13 -9.84 -9.18
CA PRO A 318 2.77 -10.30 -8.91
C PRO A 318 2.33 -9.89 -7.50
N LEU A 319 1.12 -9.36 -7.35
CA LEU A 319 0.69 -8.79 -6.08
C LEU A 319 0.60 -9.84 -4.95
N TRP A 320 0.33 -11.10 -5.27
CA TRP A 320 0.28 -12.16 -4.27
C TRP A 320 1.58 -12.30 -3.45
N VAL A 321 2.75 -12.03 -4.05
CA VAL A 321 4.03 -12.10 -3.33
C VAL A 321 4.39 -10.76 -2.68
N CYS A 322 4.03 -9.62 -3.26
CA CYS A 322 4.16 -8.29 -2.61
C CYS A 322 3.36 -8.24 -1.31
N GLU A 323 2.03 -8.40 -1.41
CA GLU A 323 1.13 -8.31 -0.26
C GLU A 323 1.36 -9.50 0.69
N GLY A 324 1.61 -10.70 0.16
CA GLY A 324 1.89 -11.90 0.94
C GLY A 324 3.14 -11.78 1.81
N LEU A 325 4.22 -11.16 1.30
CA LEU A 325 5.41 -10.85 2.08
C LEU A 325 5.14 -9.78 3.14
N ALA A 326 4.47 -8.69 2.77
CA ALA A 326 4.08 -7.65 3.74
C ALA A 326 3.25 -8.25 4.90
N MET A 327 2.25 -9.08 4.59
CA MET A 327 1.43 -9.79 5.58
C MET A 327 2.16 -10.87 6.41
N PHE A 328 3.33 -11.33 5.96
CA PHE A 328 4.20 -12.27 6.70
C PHE A 328 5.16 -11.54 7.67
N PHE A 329 5.62 -10.35 7.30
CA PHE A 329 6.55 -9.54 8.10
C PHE A 329 5.84 -8.53 9.02
N GLU A 330 4.57 -8.17 8.77
CA GLU A 330 3.77 -7.27 9.63
C GLU A 330 3.39 -7.88 10.99
N THR A 331 3.58 -9.21 11.18
CA THR A 331 3.09 -9.97 12.34
C THR A 331 3.80 -9.59 13.63
N THR A 332 3.32 -8.51 14.24
CA THR A 332 3.88 -7.89 15.43
C THR A 332 3.28 -8.50 16.70
N ASP A 333 4.14 -8.80 17.69
CA ASP A 333 3.70 -9.15 19.05
C ASP A 333 3.80 -7.91 19.93
N ILE A 334 2.69 -7.23 20.13
CA ILE A 334 2.69 -5.89 20.73
C ILE A 334 2.58 -5.94 22.26
N GLY A 335 2.37 -7.13 22.84
CA GLY A 335 2.30 -7.34 24.29
C GLY A 335 3.66 -7.29 25.00
N ASN A 336 4.77 -7.50 24.27
CA ASN A 336 6.11 -7.62 24.86
C ASN A 336 6.93 -6.31 24.79
N THR A 337 6.95 -5.58 25.90
CA THR A 337 7.71 -4.31 26.07
C THR A 337 9.24 -4.44 25.94
N ARG A 338 9.79 -5.65 25.79
CA ARG A 338 11.22 -5.89 25.52
C ARG A 338 11.52 -6.44 24.12
N GLY A 339 10.51 -6.68 23.29
CA GLY A 339 10.75 -7.13 21.93
C GLY A 339 9.49 -7.65 21.24
N TRP A 340 9.08 -6.96 20.18
CA TRP A 340 8.10 -7.43 19.22
C TRP A 340 8.46 -8.84 18.72
N GLY A 341 7.46 -9.65 18.36
CA GLY A 341 7.60 -11.10 18.13
C GLY A 341 8.55 -11.51 17.01
N ALA A 342 8.84 -12.80 16.92
CA ALA A 342 9.56 -13.34 15.77
C ALA A 342 8.75 -13.17 14.48
N ILE A 343 9.43 -12.86 13.36
CA ILE A 343 8.86 -12.91 12.01
C ILE A 343 8.33 -14.32 11.72
N GLY A 344 7.22 -14.44 10.97
CA GLY A 344 6.62 -15.73 10.64
C GLY A 344 5.74 -16.32 11.75
N LYS A 345 5.21 -15.48 12.65
CA LYS A 345 4.02 -15.84 13.43
C LYS A 345 2.82 -15.99 12.49
N VAL A 346 1.81 -16.76 12.89
CA VAL A 346 0.55 -16.83 12.16
C VAL A 346 -0.16 -15.47 12.24
N ASN A 347 -0.44 -14.87 11.08
CA ASN A 347 -1.26 -13.66 11.00
C ASN A 347 -2.72 -14.05 11.26
N TYR A 348 -3.16 -13.98 12.51
CA TYR A 348 -4.47 -14.50 12.91
C TYR A 348 -5.64 -13.80 12.19
N HIS A 349 -5.47 -12.53 11.78
CA HIS A 349 -6.49 -11.86 10.97
C HIS A 349 -6.65 -12.52 9.60
N ASN A 350 -5.55 -12.65 8.85
CA ASN A 350 -5.56 -13.25 7.52
C ASN A 350 -5.88 -14.75 7.57
N TYR A 351 -5.45 -15.47 8.61
CA TYR A 351 -5.85 -16.86 8.85
C TYR A 351 -7.37 -17.01 9.00
N VAL A 352 -8.02 -16.20 9.85
CA VAL A 352 -9.48 -16.23 10.04
C VAL A 352 -10.23 -15.79 8.78
N MET A 353 -9.69 -14.84 8.00
CA MET A 353 -10.32 -14.41 6.75
C MET A 353 -10.18 -15.47 5.64
N PHE A 354 -9.01 -16.12 5.52
CA PHE A 354 -8.83 -17.24 4.59
C PHE A 354 -9.71 -18.44 4.96
N GLY A 355 -9.84 -18.76 6.25
CA GLY A 355 -10.76 -19.79 6.73
C GLY A 355 -12.24 -19.50 6.43
N LYS A 356 -12.65 -18.23 6.30
CA LYS A 356 -13.99 -17.83 5.83
C LYS A 356 -14.15 -17.90 4.32
N TYR A 357 -13.07 -17.67 3.57
CA TYR A 357 -13.06 -17.75 2.11
C TYR A 357 -13.02 -19.20 1.61
N LEU A 358 -12.31 -20.08 2.30
CA LEU A 358 -12.05 -21.47 1.90
C LEU A 358 -13.30 -22.26 1.43
N PRO A 359 -14.51 -22.14 2.03
CA PRO A 359 -15.72 -22.82 1.57
C PRO A 359 -16.27 -22.35 0.22
N SER A 360 -15.89 -21.15 -0.26
CA SER A 360 -16.27 -20.60 -1.56
C SER A 360 -15.09 -20.43 -2.53
N ARG A 361 -13.89 -20.87 -2.12
CA ARG A 361 -12.69 -20.84 -2.96
C ARG A 361 -12.84 -21.76 -4.17
N LYS A 362 -12.64 -21.20 -5.36
CA LYS A 362 -12.67 -21.96 -6.63
C LYS A 362 -11.43 -22.89 -6.74
N PRO A 363 -11.52 -24.05 -7.42
CA PRO A 363 -10.35 -24.86 -7.77
C PRO A 363 -9.30 -24.11 -8.61
N ALA A 364 -9.72 -23.10 -9.38
CA ALA A 364 -8.84 -22.25 -10.16
C ALA A 364 -8.16 -21.12 -9.37
N SER A 365 -8.40 -20.98 -8.05
CA SER A 365 -8.00 -19.74 -7.34
C SER A 365 -6.49 -19.52 -7.31
N LEU A 366 -5.68 -20.58 -7.11
CA LEU A 366 -4.22 -20.47 -7.13
C LEU A 366 -3.67 -20.07 -8.52
N PRO A 367 -4.03 -20.75 -9.64
CA PRO A 367 -3.71 -20.26 -10.98
C PRO A 367 -4.13 -18.81 -11.24
N GLU A 368 -5.37 -18.44 -10.92
CA GLU A 368 -5.88 -17.07 -11.06
C GLU A 368 -5.04 -16.06 -10.23
N LEU A 369 -4.66 -16.41 -8.99
CA LEU A 369 -3.91 -15.54 -8.06
C LEU A 369 -2.45 -15.31 -8.48
N ILE A 370 -1.81 -16.32 -9.08
CA ILE A 370 -0.44 -16.20 -9.59
C ILE A 370 -0.42 -15.39 -10.90
N SER A 371 -1.41 -15.60 -11.77
CA SER A 371 -1.38 -15.11 -13.14
C SER A 371 -1.99 -13.71 -13.33
N ASP A 372 -2.95 -13.29 -12.49
CA ASP A 372 -3.70 -12.06 -12.67
C ASP A 372 -3.88 -11.24 -11.36
N ASP A 373 -3.48 -9.99 -11.40
CA ASP A 373 -3.59 -9.03 -10.30
C ASP A 373 -5.02 -8.43 -10.17
N SER A 374 -5.95 -8.71 -11.09
CA SER A 374 -7.32 -8.17 -11.10
C SER A 374 -8.06 -8.42 -9.78
N LYS A 375 -7.83 -9.57 -9.15
CA LYS A 375 -8.41 -9.96 -7.85
C LYS A 375 -8.13 -8.96 -6.73
N PHE A 376 -7.02 -8.22 -6.79
CA PHE A 376 -6.63 -7.20 -5.81
C PHE A 376 -7.20 -5.81 -6.16
N ARG A 377 -7.60 -5.60 -7.42
CA ARG A 377 -8.13 -4.32 -7.93
C ARG A 377 -9.65 -4.21 -7.77
N ASP A 378 -10.38 -5.33 -7.84
CA ASP A 378 -11.80 -5.36 -7.44
C ASP A 378 -11.94 -5.53 -5.92
N SER A 379 -12.57 -4.53 -5.30
CA SER A 379 -12.93 -4.51 -3.87
C SER A 379 -13.77 -5.71 -3.39
N ALA A 380 -14.54 -6.36 -4.27
CA ALA A 380 -15.31 -7.54 -3.92
C ALA A 380 -14.42 -8.78 -3.73
N THR A 381 -13.37 -8.93 -4.55
CA THR A 381 -12.44 -10.07 -4.51
C THR A 381 -11.19 -9.83 -3.67
N ALA A 382 -10.78 -8.59 -3.45
CA ALA A 382 -9.58 -8.26 -2.67
C ALA A 382 -9.64 -8.85 -1.24
N SER A 383 -10.82 -8.84 -0.63
CA SER A 383 -11.10 -9.47 0.68
C SER A 383 -10.84 -10.98 0.75
N GLN A 384 -10.62 -11.63 -0.39
CA GLN A 384 -10.27 -13.04 -0.56
C GLN A 384 -8.79 -13.18 -0.98
N ALA A 385 -8.35 -12.33 -1.91
CA ALA A 385 -7.00 -12.31 -2.47
C ALA A 385 -5.91 -12.07 -1.42
N TYR A 386 -6.10 -11.07 -0.54
CA TYR A 386 -5.13 -10.76 0.53
C TYR A 386 -4.95 -11.96 1.50
N PRO A 387 -6.01 -12.51 2.11
CA PRO A 387 -5.88 -13.70 2.97
C PRO A 387 -5.26 -14.93 2.27
N GLU A 388 -5.59 -15.17 0.99
CA GLU A 388 -4.99 -16.27 0.22
C GLU A 388 -3.50 -16.03 -0.05
N SER A 389 -3.10 -14.79 -0.35
CA SER A 389 -1.71 -14.39 -0.60
C SER A 389 -0.83 -14.52 0.62
N TRP A 390 -1.33 -14.10 1.80
CA TRP A 390 -0.68 -14.37 3.08
C TRP A 390 -0.55 -15.88 3.31
N ALA A 391 -1.63 -16.64 3.13
CA ALA A 391 -1.65 -18.07 3.43
C ALA A 391 -0.67 -18.85 2.53
N LEU A 392 -0.61 -18.53 1.24
CA LEU A 392 0.30 -19.12 0.26
C LEU A 392 1.76 -18.79 0.60
N THR A 393 2.05 -17.51 0.84
CA THR A 393 3.40 -17.06 1.23
C THR A 393 3.85 -17.71 2.54
N TYR A 394 2.97 -17.77 3.55
CA TYR A 394 3.25 -18.44 4.82
C TYR A 394 3.55 -19.93 4.61
N PHE A 395 2.74 -20.65 3.83
CA PHE A 395 2.98 -22.05 3.48
C PHE A 395 4.33 -22.27 2.78
N LEU A 396 4.64 -21.46 1.76
CA LEU A 396 5.89 -21.60 1.00
C LEU A 396 7.11 -21.26 1.85
N MET A 397 7.09 -20.15 2.60
CA MET A 397 8.20 -19.74 3.46
C MET A 397 8.46 -20.74 4.60
N MET A 398 7.43 -21.45 5.07
CA MET A 398 7.53 -22.44 6.17
C MET A 398 7.78 -23.89 5.70
N THR A 399 7.51 -24.24 4.43
CA THR A 399 7.60 -25.64 3.94
C THR A 399 8.38 -25.85 2.63
N ARG A 400 8.71 -24.77 1.91
CA ARG A 400 9.42 -24.72 0.62
C ARG A 400 10.42 -23.56 0.59
N ASN A 401 11.04 -23.26 1.73
CA ASN A 401 11.81 -22.03 1.95
C ASN A 401 12.94 -21.81 0.93
N LYS A 402 13.69 -22.86 0.59
CA LYS A 402 14.77 -22.81 -0.42
C LYS A 402 14.25 -22.45 -1.79
N ASP A 403 13.09 -23.01 -2.14
CA ASP A 403 12.44 -22.87 -3.43
C ASP A 403 11.83 -21.46 -3.55
N PHE A 404 11.27 -20.94 -2.45
CA PHE A 404 10.83 -19.55 -2.34
C PHE A 404 12.00 -18.56 -2.44
N VAL A 405 13.14 -18.86 -1.81
CA VAL A 405 14.38 -18.06 -1.96
C VAL A 405 14.93 -18.10 -3.39
N ALA A 406 14.76 -19.22 -4.10
CA ALA A 406 15.11 -19.30 -5.52
C ALA A 406 14.14 -18.49 -6.39
N TYR A 407 12.83 -18.58 -6.14
CA TYR A 407 11.81 -17.76 -6.81
C TYR A 407 12.06 -16.26 -6.62
N MET A 408 12.33 -15.82 -5.39
CA MET A 408 12.69 -14.42 -5.13
C MET A 408 13.95 -13.99 -5.88
N LYS A 409 14.98 -14.85 -6.01
CA LYS A 409 16.17 -14.53 -6.81
C LYS A 409 15.89 -14.36 -8.30
N SER A 410 14.89 -15.06 -8.84
CA SER A 410 14.39 -14.84 -10.19
C SER A 410 13.59 -13.52 -10.28
N MET A 411 12.76 -13.21 -9.28
CA MET A 411 12.05 -11.92 -9.17
C MET A 411 13.01 -10.72 -9.13
N GLN A 412 14.20 -10.87 -8.53
CA GLN A 412 15.27 -9.86 -8.53
C GLN A 412 15.84 -9.55 -9.92
N GLN A 413 15.55 -10.35 -10.96
CA GLN A 413 16.00 -10.12 -12.33
C GLN A 413 14.93 -9.45 -13.23
N LEU A 414 13.73 -9.17 -12.72
CA LEU A 414 12.68 -8.51 -13.52
C LEU A 414 13.05 -7.04 -13.80
N PRO A 415 13.01 -6.58 -15.07
CA PRO A 415 13.37 -5.21 -15.39
C PRO A 415 12.30 -4.21 -14.90
N PRO A 416 12.69 -3.00 -14.43
CA PRO A 416 11.76 -1.91 -14.16
C PRO A 416 10.89 -1.60 -15.39
N LEU A 417 9.59 -1.47 -15.18
CA LEU A 417 8.58 -1.29 -16.23
C LEU A 417 8.62 -2.38 -17.32
N GLY A 418 9.13 -3.57 -17.00
CA GLY A 418 8.91 -4.77 -17.80
C GLY A 418 7.48 -5.28 -17.63
N GLU A 419 6.87 -5.75 -18.72
CA GLU A 419 5.65 -6.54 -18.65
C GLU A 419 5.96 -8.01 -18.38
N THR A 420 4.96 -8.79 -17.94
CA THR A 420 5.09 -10.23 -17.78
C THR A 420 3.70 -10.84 -17.92
N SER A 421 3.51 -11.70 -18.93
CA SER A 421 2.21 -12.27 -19.24
C SER A 421 1.68 -13.20 -18.13
N PRO A 422 0.36 -13.44 -18.07
CA PRO A 422 -0.24 -14.42 -17.17
C PRO A 422 0.40 -15.82 -17.29
N ARG A 423 0.91 -16.17 -18.47
CA ARG A 423 1.62 -17.43 -18.71
C ARG A 423 3.03 -17.42 -18.11
N GLU A 424 3.83 -16.39 -18.37
CA GLU A 424 5.21 -16.32 -17.87
C GLU A 424 5.25 -16.32 -16.33
N ARG A 425 4.29 -15.65 -15.68
CA ARG A 425 4.09 -15.72 -14.23
C ARG A 425 3.87 -17.16 -13.74
N ILE A 426 3.05 -17.93 -14.44
CA ILE A 426 2.74 -19.34 -14.13
C ILE A 426 3.94 -20.24 -14.41
N ASP A 427 4.58 -20.10 -15.56
CA ASP A 427 5.72 -20.93 -15.97
C ASP A 427 6.94 -20.67 -15.03
N LEU A 428 7.20 -19.41 -14.63
CA LEU A 428 8.19 -19.06 -13.60
C LEU A 428 7.84 -19.61 -12.22
N PHE A 429 6.57 -19.47 -11.78
CA PHE A 429 6.15 -20.04 -10.49
C PHE A 429 6.33 -21.57 -10.48
N LYS A 430 5.93 -22.25 -11.56
CA LYS A 430 6.09 -23.70 -11.72
C LYS A 430 7.55 -24.15 -11.74
N GLN A 431 8.46 -23.35 -12.33
CA GLN A 431 9.90 -23.63 -12.33
C GLN A 431 10.47 -23.80 -10.91
N HIS A 432 9.91 -23.09 -9.92
CA HIS A 432 10.37 -23.15 -8.53
C HIS A 432 9.52 -24.07 -7.64
N PHE A 433 8.21 -24.11 -7.82
CA PHE A 433 7.30 -24.80 -6.89
C PHE A 433 6.62 -26.06 -7.44
N GLY A 434 6.83 -26.42 -8.70
CA GLY A 434 6.23 -27.59 -9.34
C GLY A 434 4.80 -27.37 -9.82
N GLU A 435 4.05 -28.46 -10.05
CA GLU A 435 2.71 -28.40 -10.62
C GLU A 435 1.66 -27.87 -9.64
N LEU A 436 0.91 -26.86 -10.09
CA LEU A 436 -0.03 -26.11 -9.25
C LEU A 436 -1.11 -26.99 -8.60
N GLY A 437 -1.56 -28.04 -9.28
CA GLY A 437 -2.62 -28.93 -8.78
C GLY A 437 -2.20 -29.81 -7.61
N GLU A 438 -0.91 -30.16 -7.50
CA GLU A 438 -0.35 -30.87 -6.34
C GLU A 438 -0.01 -29.88 -5.23
N LEU A 439 0.61 -28.75 -5.59
CA LEU A 439 0.98 -27.70 -4.65
C LEU A 439 -0.24 -27.11 -3.94
N ASP A 440 -1.37 -26.91 -4.63
CA ASP A 440 -2.61 -26.41 -4.02
C ASP A 440 -3.16 -27.37 -2.95
N GLN A 441 -3.08 -28.68 -3.22
CA GLN A 441 -3.48 -29.68 -2.24
C GLN A 441 -2.53 -29.72 -1.04
N ASP A 442 -1.21 -29.59 -1.25
CA ASP A 442 -0.22 -29.47 -0.16
C ASP A 442 -0.48 -28.21 0.69
N PHE A 443 -0.67 -27.06 0.03
CA PHE A 443 -0.99 -25.76 0.60
C PHE A 443 -2.24 -25.81 1.47
N LEU A 444 -3.37 -26.26 0.94
CA LEU A 444 -4.62 -26.34 1.68
C LEU A 444 -4.52 -27.35 2.84
N ARG A 445 -3.87 -28.51 2.66
CA ARG A 445 -3.64 -29.49 3.74
C ARG A 445 -2.71 -28.98 4.83
N TYR A 446 -1.82 -28.04 4.53
CA TYR A 446 -0.97 -27.38 5.53
C TYR A 446 -1.75 -26.31 6.31
N VAL A 447 -2.36 -25.35 5.61
CA VAL A 447 -3.01 -24.19 6.25
C VAL A 447 -4.22 -24.60 7.09
N THR A 448 -4.99 -25.60 6.66
CA THR A 448 -6.11 -26.17 7.47
C THR A 448 -5.67 -26.91 8.73
N ARG A 449 -4.35 -27.10 8.94
CA ARG A 449 -3.77 -27.74 10.14
C ARG A 449 -3.04 -26.77 11.07
N LEU A 450 -2.99 -25.47 10.72
CA LEU A 450 -2.50 -24.44 11.65
C LEU A 450 -3.40 -24.36 12.88
N ARG A 451 -2.81 -24.03 14.03
CA ARG A 451 -3.45 -24.00 15.36
C ARG A 451 -3.05 -22.73 16.10
#